data_AF-W2HPD0-F1
#
_entry.id   AF-W2HPD0-F1
#
_cell.length_a   1.000
_cell.length_b   1.000
_cell.length_c   1.000
_cell.angle_alpha   90.00
_cell.angle_beta   90.00
_cell.angle_gamma   90.00
#
_symmetry.space_group_name_H-M   'P 1'
#
loop_
_entity.id
_entity.type
_entity.pdbx_description
1 polymer ?
#
loop_
_entity_poly.entity_id
_entity_poly.type
_entity_poly.pdbx_seq_one_letter_code
_entity_poly.pdbx_strand_id
1 'polypeptide(L)'
;MRALHFFGSSGKLRGVLAFYPVHPTSLTAKNRLISGDNKGYAEFLLEDELTNVTVAIGITNAGDVSPNRVDNGKTLIESAEVLGERQYDTLSSLIKGPSELIQGSVVANLSYVDFSNVKLKGVQATPDNPYADRTCPAVVGQNFAAGTEDGRGPSMFTEGNLKGNALFKAIGTVIKPTPKWVQDCQHTNKKPLFAVGLMEPTPWVPNTLPVQIVKIGQLAIAVNFETTTMAGRRIRNTIKTELASAGVTEVELAAISNAYAQYVTTKEEYLTQNYEGASTLFGPNQLAAVQQELTRVAASVVDPSVPLDVGPTPMQIDRTSLITMQTGV
;
A
#
# COMPACT_ATOMS: atom_id res chain seq x y z
N MET A 1 10.87 -6.78 -11.99
CA MET A 1 10.18 -7.91 -11.32
C MET A 1 11.22 -8.73 -10.58
N ARG A 2 10.89 -9.29 -9.42
CA ARG A 2 11.71 -10.31 -8.73
C ARG A 2 10.84 -11.51 -8.40
N ALA A 3 11.42 -12.71 -8.32
CA ALA A 3 10.68 -13.94 -8.09
C ALA A 3 11.38 -14.85 -7.08
N LEU A 4 10.59 -15.51 -6.24
CA LEU A 4 10.99 -16.64 -5.41
C LEU A 4 10.47 -17.91 -6.06
N HIS A 5 11.36 -18.89 -6.21
CA HIS A 5 11.02 -20.21 -6.72
C HIS A 5 10.97 -21.21 -5.57
N PHE A 6 9.91 -22.01 -5.52
CA PHE A 6 9.72 -23.04 -4.51
C PHE A 6 9.87 -24.41 -5.17
N PHE A 7 10.93 -25.14 -4.84
CA PHE A 7 11.21 -26.47 -5.35
C PHE A 7 10.86 -27.54 -4.30
N GLY A 8 10.25 -28.63 -4.75
CA GLY A 8 10.01 -29.80 -3.92
C GLY A 8 11.29 -30.61 -3.70
N SER A 9 11.22 -31.62 -2.81
CA SER A 9 12.36 -32.50 -2.50
C SER A 9 12.93 -33.26 -3.71
N SER A 10 12.13 -33.45 -4.77
CA SER A 10 12.57 -34.05 -6.03
C SER A 10 13.23 -33.05 -7.00
N GLY A 11 13.45 -31.80 -6.59
CA GLY A 11 13.98 -30.72 -7.45
C GLY A 11 12.99 -30.16 -8.47
N LYS A 12 11.71 -30.54 -8.41
CA LYS A 12 10.67 -29.99 -9.30
C LYS A 12 10.13 -28.67 -8.77
N LEU A 13 9.93 -27.68 -9.64
CA LEU A 13 9.24 -26.44 -9.30
C LEU A 13 7.81 -26.75 -8.84
N ARG A 14 7.36 -26.11 -7.76
CA ARG A 14 6.02 -26.28 -7.16
C ARG A 14 5.29 -24.96 -6.94
N GLY A 15 6.02 -23.85 -6.86
CA GLY A 15 5.41 -22.55 -6.77
C GLY A 15 6.36 -21.42 -7.14
N VAL A 16 5.76 -20.29 -7.48
CA VAL A 16 6.47 -19.05 -7.78
C VAL A 16 5.75 -17.89 -7.10
N LEU A 17 6.48 -17.08 -6.34
CA LEU A 17 5.99 -15.80 -5.81
C LEU A 17 6.80 -14.67 -6.42
N ALA A 18 6.16 -13.85 -7.24
CA ALA A 18 6.78 -12.71 -7.91
C ALA A 18 6.30 -11.38 -7.32
N PHE A 19 7.10 -10.34 -7.52
CA PHE A 19 6.88 -8.99 -7.02
C PHE A 19 7.04 -7.99 -8.16
N TYR A 20 5.97 -7.25 -8.49
CA TYR A 20 6.00 -6.27 -9.56
C TYR A 20 5.03 -5.09 -9.33
N PRO A 21 5.52 -3.83 -9.36
CA PRO A 21 4.70 -2.64 -9.11
C PRO A 21 3.92 -2.24 -10.36
N VAL A 22 2.67 -2.69 -10.47
CA VAL A 22 1.68 -2.16 -11.42
C VAL A 22 0.29 -2.40 -10.85
N HIS A 23 -0.61 -1.43 -11.01
CA HIS A 23 -2.01 -1.63 -10.62
C HIS A 23 -2.70 -2.70 -11.50
N PRO A 24 -3.55 -3.55 -10.90
CA PRO A 24 -4.48 -4.41 -11.63
C PRO A 24 -5.73 -3.62 -12.05
N THR A 25 -5.54 -2.57 -12.86
CA THR A 25 -6.59 -1.63 -13.31
C THR A 25 -6.69 -1.54 -14.83
N SER A 26 -6.28 -2.59 -15.55
CA SER A 26 -6.46 -2.63 -17.01
C SER A 26 -7.94 -2.71 -17.38
N LEU A 27 -8.74 -3.45 -16.61
CA LEU A 27 -10.19 -3.46 -16.69
C LEU A 27 -10.77 -2.30 -15.89
N THR A 28 -11.23 -1.27 -16.60
CA THR A 28 -11.81 -0.06 -15.98
C THR A 28 -13.13 -0.33 -15.25
N ALA A 29 -13.63 0.67 -14.52
CA ALA A 29 -14.94 0.66 -13.85
C ALA A 29 -16.16 0.40 -14.78
N LYS A 30 -15.98 0.35 -16.11
CA LYS A 30 -17.02 -0.06 -17.07
C LYS A 30 -17.17 -1.58 -17.17
N ASN A 31 -16.15 -2.34 -16.79
CA ASN A 31 -16.21 -3.79 -16.73
C ASN A 31 -17.29 -4.23 -15.71
N ARG A 32 -17.93 -5.37 -15.99
CA ARG A 32 -18.97 -5.98 -15.15
C ARG A 32 -18.68 -7.44 -14.81
N LEU A 33 -17.54 -7.96 -15.28
CA LEU A 33 -17.13 -9.34 -15.07
C LEU A 33 -16.08 -9.41 -13.97
N ILE A 34 -16.20 -10.38 -13.06
CA ILE A 34 -15.17 -10.65 -12.06
C ILE A 34 -13.91 -11.13 -12.81
N SER A 35 -12.75 -10.59 -12.45
CA SER A 35 -11.48 -10.89 -13.10
C SER A 35 -10.30 -10.65 -12.16
N GLY A 36 -9.21 -11.39 -12.39
CA GLY A 36 -7.90 -11.12 -11.78
C GLY A 36 -7.09 -10.03 -12.49
N ASP A 37 -7.67 -9.40 -13.51
CA ASP A 37 -7.06 -8.32 -14.31
C ASP A 37 -5.71 -8.77 -14.96
N ASN A 38 -4.79 -7.84 -15.23
CA ASN A 38 -3.52 -8.13 -15.87
C ASN A 38 -2.63 -9.10 -15.07
N LYS A 39 -2.64 -9.04 -13.74
CA LYS A 39 -1.85 -9.95 -12.88
C LYS A 39 -2.42 -11.36 -12.89
N GLY A 40 -3.74 -11.50 -12.72
CA GLY A 40 -4.40 -12.79 -12.77
C GLY A 40 -4.30 -13.46 -14.13
N TYR A 41 -4.30 -12.68 -15.23
CA TYR A 41 -4.04 -13.24 -16.55
C TYR A 41 -2.61 -13.77 -16.69
N ALA A 42 -1.62 -13.04 -16.18
CA ALA A 42 -0.21 -13.50 -16.18
C ALA A 42 -0.01 -14.78 -15.34
N GLU A 43 -0.66 -14.85 -14.17
CA GLU A 43 -0.67 -16.04 -13.32
C GLU A 43 -1.30 -17.22 -14.05
N PHE A 44 -2.49 -17.02 -14.64
CA PHE A 44 -3.20 -18.03 -15.41
C PHE A 44 -2.35 -18.61 -16.55
N LEU A 45 -1.68 -17.78 -17.34
CA LEU A 45 -0.83 -18.24 -18.45
C LEU A 45 0.31 -19.15 -17.96
N LEU A 46 0.96 -18.79 -16.83
CA LEU A 46 2.03 -19.63 -16.27
C LEU A 46 1.49 -20.91 -15.63
N GLU A 47 0.34 -20.86 -14.96
CA GLU A 47 -0.26 -22.04 -14.35
C GLU A 47 -0.80 -23.04 -15.39
N ASP A 48 -1.23 -22.55 -16.56
CA ASP A 48 -1.60 -23.38 -17.71
C ASP A 48 -0.36 -23.99 -18.40
N GLU A 49 0.75 -23.24 -18.54
CA GLU A 49 2.03 -23.74 -19.08
C GLU A 49 2.70 -24.76 -18.13
N LEU A 50 2.68 -24.51 -16.81
CA LEU A 50 3.48 -25.23 -15.82
C LEU A 50 2.65 -26.25 -15.04
N THR A 51 2.93 -27.54 -15.26
CA THR A 51 2.21 -28.63 -14.59
C THR A 51 2.43 -28.64 -13.06
N ASN A 52 1.34 -28.51 -12.29
CA ASN A 52 1.33 -28.55 -10.82
C ASN A 52 2.23 -27.50 -10.16
N VAL A 53 2.22 -26.27 -10.68
CA VAL A 53 2.88 -25.10 -10.10
C VAL A 53 1.82 -24.06 -9.74
N THR A 54 1.90 -23.49 -8.55
CA THR A 54 1.08 -22.32 -8.16
C THR A 54 1.87 -21.04 -8.39
N VAL A 55 1.27 -20.05 -9.03
CA VAL A 55 1.92 -18.78 -9.35
C VAL A 55 1.18 -17.63 -8.69
N ALA A 56 1.91 -16.75 -8.01
CA ALA A 56 1.37 -15.53 -7.44
C ALA A 56 2.27 -14.35 -7.80
N ILE A 57 1.67 -13.24 -8.24
CA ILE A 57 2.35 -11.99 -8.56
C ILE A 57 1.84 -10.89 -7.62
N GLY A 58 2.54 -10.73 -6.50
CA GLY A 58 2.26 -9.70 -5.51
C GLY A 58 2.44 -8.27 -6.03
N ILE A 59 1.59 -7.37 -5.53
CA ILE A 59 1.71 -5.93 -5.73
C ILE A 59 2.76 -5.38 -4.75
N THR A 60 3.67 -4.56 -5.27
CA THR A 60 4.67 -3.85 -4.46
C THR A 60 4.31 -2.36 -4.34
N ASN A 61 5.27 -1.46 -4.57
CA ASN A 61 5.07 -0.02 -4.53
C ASN A 61 4.44 0.51 -5.83
N ALA A 62 3.19 0.12 -6.07
CA ALA A 62 2.44 0.44 -7.28
C ALA A 62 1.55 1.68 -7.15
N GLY A 63 1.52 2.39 -6.02
CA GLY A 63 0.52 3.42 -5.73
C GLY A 63 0.43 4.57 -6.75
N ASP A 64 1.47 4.79 -7.54
CA ASP A 64 1.54 5.77 -8.63
C ASP A 64 1.91 5.12 -9.98
N VAL A 65 1.57 3.83 -10.16
CA VAL A 65 1.93 3.04 -11.34
C VAL A 65 0.69 2.44 -12.00
N SER A 66 0.22 3.14 -13.04
CA SER A 66 -0.87 2.71 -13.90
C SER A 66 -0.40 1.68 -14.96
N PRO A 67 -1.24 0.66 -15.30
CA PRO A 67 -1.02 -0.21 -16.44
C PRO A 67 -1.41 0.44 -17.78
N ASN A 68 -2.13 1.57 -17.76
CA ASN A 68 -2.82 2.12 -18.92
C ASN A 68 -1.93 3.06 -19.74
N ARG A 69 -1.20 2.49 -20.71
CA ARG A 69 -0.25 3.21 -21.59
C ARG A 69 -0.77 3.31 -23.04
N VAL A 70 -0.01 4.02 -23.88
CA VAL A 70 -0.33 4.26 -25.30
C VAL A 70 -0.32 2.96 -26.12
N ASP A 71 0.38 1.93 -25.66
CA ASP A 71 0.59 0.64 -26.31
C ASP A 71 -0.33 -0.49 -25.77
N ASN A 72 -1.52 -0.11 -25.32
CA ASN A 72 -2.58 -1.00 -24.86
C ASN A 72 -3.31 -1.70 -26.03
N GLY A 73 -4.05 -2.76 -25.71
CA GLY A 73 -4.98 -3.40 -26.65
C GLY A 73 -6.13 -2.48 -27.10
N LYS A 74 -6.84 -2.85 -28.17
CA LYS A 74 -7.96 -2.06 -28.70
C LYS A 74 -9.18 -2.12 -27.78
N THR A 75 -9.28 -3.15 -26.94
CA THR A 75 -10.32 -3.31 -25.93
C THR A 75 -9.74 -3.34 -24.51
N LEU A 76 -10.59 -3.23 -23.50
CA LEU A 76 -10.17 -3.37 -22.10
C LEU A 76 -9.64 -4.77 -21.79
N ILE A 77 -10.25 -5.81 -22.37
CA ILE A 77 -9.81 -7.19 -22.20
C ILE A 77 -8.45 -7.37 -22.86
N GLU A 78 -8.30 -6.96 -24.12
CA GLU A 78 -7.01 -7.00 -24.82
C GLU A 78 -5.93 -6.18 -24.08
N SER A 79 -6.29 -5.09 -23.41
CA SER A 79 -5.35 -4.33 -22.59
C SER A 79 -4.87 -5.15 -21.38
N ALA A 80 -5.79 -5.81 -20.67
CA ALA A 80 -5.42 -6.71 -19.57
C ALA A 80 -4.56 -7.87 -20.06
N GLU A 81 -4.87 -8.44 -21.23
CA GLU A 81 -4.12 -9.52 -21.85
C GLU A 81 -2.70 -9.09 -22.23
N VAL A 82 -2.53 -7.98 -22.94
CA VAL A 82 -1.21 -7.46 -23.33
C VAL A 82 -0.35 -7.15 -22.11
N LEU A 83 -0.93 -6.54 -21.06
CA LEU A 83 -0.18 -6.21 -19.85
C LEU A 83 0.13 -7.46 -19.01
N GLY A 84 -0.76 -8.45 -19.02
CA GLY A 84 -0.53 -9.74 -18.38
C GLY A 84 0.54 -10.55 -19.11
N GLU A 85 0.51 -10.61 -20.44
CA GLU A 85 1.49 -11.30 -21.26
C GLU A 85 2.91 -10.76 -21.03
N ARG A 86 3.08 -9.43 -20.90
CA ARG A 86 4.38 -8.83 -20.54
C ARG A 86 4.90 -9.25 -19.17
N GLN A 87 4.00 -9.39 -18.19
CA GLN A 87 4.34 -9.89 -16.86
C GLN A 87 4.69 -11.39 -16.93
N TYR A 88 3.91 -12.17 -17.66
CA TYR A 88 4.15 -13.58 -17.96
C TYR A 88 5.52 -13.79 -18.63
N ASP A 89 5.85 -13.06 -19.69
CA ASP A 89 7.11 -13.20 -20.44
C ASP A 89 8.32 -12.97 -19.53
N THR A 90 8.24 -11.91 -18.72
CA THR A 90 9.29 -11.56 -17.77
C THR A 90 9.44 -12.66 -16.72
N LEU A 91 8.33 -13.14 -16.15
CA LEU A 91 8.36 -14.15 -15.09
C LEU A 91 8.78 -15.52 -15.63
N SER A 92 8.33 -15.91 -16.82
CA SER A 92 8.75 -17.12 -17.55
C SER A 92 10.26 -17.08 -17.81
N SER A 93 10.80 -15.93 -18.21
CA SER A 93 12.25 -15.71 -18.36
C SER A 93 13.00 -15.86 -17.03
N LEU A 94 12.48 -15.30 -15.93
CA LEU A 94 13.07 -15.45 -14.60
C LEU A 94 13.06 -16.91 -14.11
N ILE A 95 11.97 -17.64 -14.34
CA ILE A 95 11.83 -19.07 -13.98
C ILE A 95 12.86 -19.93 -14.73
N LYS A 96 13.10 -19.62 -16.00
CA LYS A 96 14.06 -20.33 -16.87
C LYS A 96 15.51 -19.86 -16.67
N GLY A 97 15.70 -18.73 -16.00
CA GLY A 97 17.00 -18.09 -15.77
C GLY A 97 17.76 -18.63 -14.56
N PRO A 98 19.01 -18.16 -14.35
CA PRO A 98 19.77 -18.47 -13.15
C PRO A 98 19.08 -17.87 -11.92
N SER A 99 19.09 -18.61 -10.81
CA SER A 99 18.59 -18.17 -9.52
C SER A 99 19.60 -18.47 -8.41
N GLU A 100 19.54 -17.69 -7.35
CA GLU A 100 20.32 -17.91 -6.13
C GLU A 100 19.49 -18.72 -5.14
N LEU A 101 20.11 -19.72 -4.51
CA LEU A 101 19.45 -20.49 -3.46
C LEU A 101 19.28 -19.61 -2.21
N ILE A 102 18.02 -19.45 -1.79
CA ILE A 102 17.72 -18.77 -0.53
C ILE A 102 18.08 -19.68 0.64
N GLN A 103 18.93 -19.20 1.56
CA GLN A 103 19.46 -19.97 2.68
C GLN A 103 19.37 -19.18 3.99
N GLY A 104 19.11 -19.90 5.09
CA GLY A 104 19.08 -19.33 6.44
C GLY A 104 17.72 -19.47 7.11
N SER A 105 17.52 -18.73 8.20
CA SER A 105 16.32 -18.78 9.02
C SER A 105 15.11 -18.12 8.35
N VAL A 106 13.92 -18.56 8.76
CA VAL A 106 12.65 -17.88 8.49
C VAL A 106 12.15 -17.26 9.80
N VAL A 107 11.94 -15.95 9.81
CA VAL A 107 11.47 -15.20 10.98
C VAL A 107 10.42 -14.20 10.53
N ALA A 108 9.29 -14.14 11.22
CA ALA A 108 8.19 -13.25 10.87
C ALA A 108 7.62 -12.60 12.13
N ASN A 109 7.72 -11.27 12.20
CA ASN A 109 7.23 -10.50 13.34
C ASN A 109 6.23 -9.45 12.86
N LEU A 110 5.11 -9.34 13.59
CA LEU A 110 3.99 -8.44 13.31
C LEU A 110 3.73 -7.57 14.55
N SER A 111 3.44 -6.30 14.33
CA SER A 111 2.98 -5.37 15.35
C SER A 111 1.82 -4.53 14.79
N TYR A 112 0.91 -4.12 15.66
CA TYR A 112 -0.15 -3.17 15.36
C TYR A 112 0.22 -1.79 15.90
N VAL A 113 -0.07 -0.75 15.12
CA VAL A 113 0.29 0.63 15.47
C VAL A 113 -0.93 1.52 15.27
N ASP A 114 -1.22 2.37 16.25
CA ASP A 114 -2.18 3.46 16.06
C ASP A 114 -1.55 4.61 15.27
N PHE A 115 -1.81 4.63 13.97
CA PHE A 115 -1.29 5.64 13.05
C PHE A 115 -1.95 7.01 13.21
N SER A 116 -3.02 7.15 14.00
CA SER A 116 -3.63 8.46 14.27
C SER A 116 -2.73 9.38 15.09
N ASN A 117 -1.71 8.83 15.76
CA ASN A 117 -0.84 9.58 16.66
C ASN A 117 0.57 8.95 16.89
N VAL A 118 1.24 8.48 15.84
CA VAL A 118 2.63 8.04 15.96
C VAL A 118 3.52 9.24 16.23
N LYS A 119 4.37 9.15 17.25
CA LYS A 119 5.43 10.14 17.52
C LYS A 119 6.74 9.72 16.84
N LEU A 120 7.31 10.64 16.07
CA LEU A 120 8.55 10.46 15.34
C LEU A 120 9.74 10.72 16.26
N LYS A 121 10.62 9.73 16.40
CA LYS A 121 11.84 9.83 17.19
C LYS A 121 12.85 10.73 16.49
N GLY A 122 13.54 11.58 17.26
CA GLY A 122 14.57 12.47 16.74
C GLY A 122 14.05 13.67 15.93
N VAL A 123 12.73 13.85 15.84
CA VAL A 123 12.11 15.02 15.21
C VAL A 123 11.48 15.88 16.30
N GLN A 124 11.74 17.19 16.26
CA GLN A 124 11.17 18.15 17.20
C GLN A 124 10.12 19.02 16.51
N ALA A 125 8.98 19.21 17.18
CA ALA A 125 8.00 20.21 16.80
C ALA A 125 8.56 21.62 17.04
N THR A 126 8.23 22.55 16.15
CA THR A 126 8.58 23.97 16.29
C THR A 126 7.30 24.81 16.35
N PRO A 127 7.35 26.07 16.82
CA PRO A 127 6.18 26.96 16.77
C PRO A 127 5.58 27.10 15.37
N ASP A 128 6.42 27.12 14.33
CA ASP A 128 6.00 27.24 12.92
C ASP A 128 5.49 25.91 12.34
N ASN A 129 5.87 24.78 12.95
CA ASN A 129 5.41 23.45 12.56
C ASN A 129 5.16 22.57 13.81
N PRO A 130 4.06 22.83 14.54
CA PRO A 130 3.81 22.20 15.84
C PRO A 130 3.47 20.71 15.75
N TYR A 131 3.26 20.18 14.54
CA TYR A 131 2.95 18.78 14.28
C TYR A 131 4.08 18.06 13.50
N ALA A 132 5.26 18.67 13.40
CA ALA A 132 6.39 18.10 12.66
C ALA A 132 6.80 16.71 13.17
N ASP A 133 6.59 16.44 14.46
CA ASP A 133 7.04 15.26 15.18
C ASP A 133 6.02 14.11 15.24
N ARG A 134 4.91 14.18 14.49
CA ARG A 134 3.84 13.18 14.60
C ARG A 134 3.02 12.97 13.34
N THR A 135 2.28 11.86 13.32
CA THR A 135 1.16 11.66 12.38
C THR A 135 -0.13 12.29 12.90
N CYS A 136 -1.14 12.32 12.04
CA CYS A 136 -2.42 13.00 12.27
C CYS A 136 -3.58 12.01 12.26
N PRO A 137 -4.74 12.34 12.88
CA PRO A 137 -5.97 11.61 12.65
C PRO A 137 -6.32 11.54 11.15
N ALA A 138 -6.86 10.41 10.71
CA ALA A 138 -7.07 10.14 9.30
C ALA A 138 -8.02 11.15 8.62
N VAL A 139 -7.54 11.77 7.53
CA VAL A 139 -8.32 12.69 6.68
C VAL A 139 -8.09 12.36 5.21
N VAL A 140 -9.21 12.19 4.50
CA VAL A 140 -9.23 12.16 3.04
C VAL A 140 -9.31 13.60 2.52
N GLY A 141 -8.38 13.98 1.65
CA GLY A 141 -8.36 15.28 0.98
C GLY A 141 -9.32 15.35 -0.20
N GLN A 142 -9.70 16.55 -0.63
CA GLN A 142 -10.66 16.74 -1.73
C GLN A 142 -10.25 16.07 -3.05
N ASN A 143 -8.94 15.98 -3.34
CA ASN A 143 -8.45 15.44 -4.62
C ASN A 143 -8.56 13.92 -4.68
N PHE A 144 -8.91 13.24 -3.58
CA PHE A 144 -9.43 11.87 -3.63
C PHE A 144 -10.63 11.76 -4.57
N ALA A 145 -11.54 12.75 -4.55
CA ALA A 145 -12.71 12.73 -5.41
C ALA A 145 -12.39 12.97 -6.90
N ALA A 146 -11.15 13.36 -7.25
CA ALA A 146 -10.73 13.48 -8.64
C ALA A 146 -10.52 12.11 -9.31
N GLY A 147 -10.29 11.06 -8.51
CA GLY A 147 -9.76 9.79 -9.03
C GLY A 147 -8.41 9.99 -9.72
N THR A 148 -8.03 9.02 -10.55
CA THR A 148 -6.74 9.00 -11.28
C THR A 148 -6.96 8.87 -12.78
N GLU A 149 -5.88 8.74 -13.55
CA GLU A 149 -5.90 8.30 -14.95
C GLU A 149 -6.58 6.94 -15.16
N ASP A 150 -6.57 6.05 -14.16
CA ASP A 150 -7.18 4.71 -14.22
C ASP A 150 -8.68 4.71 -13.93
N GLY A 151 -9.19 5.80 -13.37
CA GLY A 151 -10.59 5.95 -13.02
C GLY A 151 -10.88 7.37 -12.55
N ARG A 152 -11.34 8.22 -13.47
CA ARG A 152 -11.67 9.61 -13.16
C ARG A 152 -12.95 9.71 -12.34
N GLY A 153 -12.89 10.50 -11.29
CA GLY A 153 -14.06 10.94 -10.52
C GLY A 153 -14.83 12.07 -11.24
N PRO A 154 -15.79 12.71 -10.54
CA PRO A 154 -16.56 13.81 -11.11
C PRO A 154 -15.66 14.95 -11.64
N SER A 155 -15.99 15.49 -12.82
CA SER A 155 -15.18 16.48 -13.56
C SER A 155 -14.91 17.80 -12.83
N MET A 156 -15.63 18.06 -11.74
CA MET A 156 -15.45 19.21 -10.86
C MET A 156 -14.25 19.10 -9.90
N PHE A 157 -13.55 17.96 -9.92
CA PHE A 157 -12.30 17.75 -9.19
C PHE A 157 -11.13 17.58 -10.17
N THR A 158 -9.97 18.09 -9.77
CA THR A 158 -8.73 17.97 -10.54
C THR A 158 -7.61 17.68 -9.57
N GLU A 159 -6.80 16.67 -9.88
CA GLU A 159 -5.63 16.32 -9.08
C GLU A 159 -4.69 17.52 -8.90
N GLY A 160 -4.06 17.62 -7.73
CA GLY A 160 -3.15 18.73 -7.41
C GLY A 160 -3.84 20.06 -7.11
N ASN A 161 -5.18 20.14 -7.15
CA ASN A 161 -5.88 21.38 -6.84
C ASN A 161 -5.81 21.70 -5.33
N LEU A 162 -5.07 22.76 -5.00
CA LEU A 162 -4.92 23.24 -3.63
C LEU A 162 -6.01 24.24 -3.20
N LYS A 163 -6.90 24.66 -4.10
CA LYS A 163 -8.03 25.55 -3.78
C LYS A 163 -9.23 24.69 -3.39
N GLY A 164 -9.76 24.93 -2.19
CA GLY A 164 -10.89 24.15 -1.67
C GLY A 164 -12.17 24.35 -2.49
N ASN A 165 -12.84 23.26 -2.89
CA ASN A 165 -14.14 23.33 -3.59
C ASN A 165 -15.25 23.79 -2.62
N ALA A 166 -15.94 24.89 -2.96
CA ALA A 166 -16.93 25.51 -2.08
C ALA A 166 -18.15 24.62 -1.79
N LEU A 167 -18.65 23.89 -2.80
CA LEU A 167 -19.81 22.99 -2.64
C LEU A 167 -19.49 21.85 -1.67
N PHE A 168 -18.30 21.26 -1.79
CA PHE A 168 -17.92 20.13 -0.95
C PHE A 168 -17.40 20.53 0.43
N LYS A 169 -16.86 21.75 0.60
CA LYS A 169 -16.69 22.34 1.93
C LYS A 169 -18.01 22.39 2.68
N ALA A 170 -19.10 22.77 2.00
CA ALA A 170 -20.44 22.79 2.59
C ALA A 170 -20.92 21.36 2.92
N ILE A 171 -20.72 20.38 2.03
CA ILE A 171 -21.09 18.97 2.30
C ILE A 171 -20.31 18.40 3.50
N GLY A 172 -18.98 18.56 3.54
CA GLY A 172 -18.15 18.06 4.63
C GLY A 172 -18.48 18.71 5.98
N THR A 173 -18.81 20.01 5.99
CA THR A 173 -19.27 20.70 7.22
C THR A 173 -20.65 20.26 7.68
N VAL A 174 -21.53 19.85 6.77
CA VAL A 174 -22.85 19.27 7.11
C VAL A 174 -22.74 17.86 7.71
N ILE A 175 -21.75 17.05 7.31
CA ILE A 175 -21.54 15.72 7.90
C ILE A 175 -20.84 15.83 9.26
N LYS A 176 -19.61 16.34 9.30
CA LYS A 176 -18.84 16.59 10.54
C LYS A 176 -17.67 17.53 10.23
N PRO A 177 -17.62 18.76 10.77
CA PRO A 177 -16.53 19.68 10.50
C PRO A 177 -15.21 19.10 11.02
N THR A 178 -14.15 19.18 10.19
CA THR A 178 -12.81 18.74 10.60
C THR A 178 -12.25 19.72 11.63
N PRO A 179 -11.81 19.30 12.83
CA PRO A 179 -11.27 20.19 13.85
C PRO A 179 -10.04 20.96 13.34
N LYS A 180 -9.89 22.25 13.70
CA LYS A 180 -8.81 23.11 13.21
C LYS A 180 -7.42 22.51 13.41
N TRP A 181 -7.15 21.95 14.59
CA TRP A 181 -5.86 21.33 14.89
C TRP A 181 -5.54 20.12 13.98
N VAL A 182 -6.57 19.37 13.54
CA VAL A 182 -6.40 18.26 12.59
C VAL A 182 -6.11 18.80 11.19
N GLN A 183 -6.79 19.87 10.78
CA GLN A 183 -6.47 20.54 9.51
C GLN A 183 -5.03 21.05 9.49
N ASP A 184 -4.57 21.62 10.61
CA ASP A 184 -3.20 22.12 10.76
C ASP A 184 -2.17 20.98 10.73
N CYS A 185 -2.46 19.88 11.43
CA CYS A 185 -1.62 18.67 11.40
C CYS A 185 -1.50 18.11 9.97
N GLN A 186 -2.61 18.05 9.23
CA GLN A 186 -2.67 17.54 7.85
C GLN A 186 -1.95 18.43 6.83
N HIS A 187 -1.39 19.57 7.26
CA HIS A 187 -0.77 20.61 6.42
C HIS A 187 -1.77 21.36 5.53
N THR A 188 -1.53 22.66 5.33
CA THR A 188 -2.45 23.56 4.60
C THR A 188 -2.75 23.12 3.16
N ASN A 189 -1.84 22.37 2.52
CA ASN A 189 -2.03 21.88 1.16
C ASN A 189 -3.17 20.85 1.07
N LYS A 190 -3.35 19.99 2.07
CA LYS A 190 -4.48 19.05 2.08
C LYS A 190 -5.75 19.81 2.45
N LYS A 191 -6.67 19.93 1.49
CA LYS A 191 -8.01 20.46 1.75
C LYS A 191 -8.90 19.31 2.24
N PRO A 192 -9.31 19.28 3.52
CA PRO A 192 -10.09 18.17 4.06
C PRO A 192 -11.40 18.02 3.32
N LEU A 193 -11.70 16.80 2.87
CA LEU A 193 -13.03 16.42 2.42
C LEU A 193 -13.79 15.78 3.59
N PHE A 194 -13.21 14.72 4.17
CA PHE A 194 -13.78 14.01 5.31
C PHE A 194 -12.70 13.63 6.33
N ALA A 195 -12.95 13.92 7.61
CA ALA A 195 -12.15 13.42 8.73
C ALA A 195 -12.54 11.99 9.08
N VAL A 196 -12.27 11.07 8.15
CA VAL A 196 -12.70 9.67 8.19
C VAL A 196 -12.28 8.91 9.46
N GLY A 197 -11.16 9.29 10.08
CA GLY A 197 -10.68 8.69 11.35
C GLY A 197 -11.41 9.18 12.59
N LEU A 198 -12.25 10.22 12.47
CA LEU A 198 -12.99 10.85 13.57
C LEU A 198 -14.51 10.65 13.44
N MET A 199 -14.96 9.84 12.48
CA MET A 199 -16.39 9.59 12.28
C MET A 199 -16.99 8.78 13.43
N GLU A 200 -18.27 9.00 13.69
CA GLU A 200 -19.05 8.34 14.73
C GLU A 200 -20.25 7.62 14.09
N PRO A 201 -20.76 6.53 14.69
CA PRO A 201 -20.29 5.90 15.94
C PRO A 201 -18.97 5.16 15.80
N THR A 202 -18.53 4.90 14.57
CA THR A 202 -17.30 4.18 14.25
C THR A 202 -16.49 4.94 13.19
N PRO A 203 -15.15 5.03 13.33
CA PRO A 203 -14.30 5.56 12.27
C PRO A 203 -14.54 4.83 10.95
N TRP A 204 -14.52 5.56 9.84
CA TRP A 204 -14.74 4.98 8.51
C TRP A 204 -13.50 4.30 7.93
N VAL A 205 -12.36 4.43 8.60
CA VAL A 205 -11.09 3.79 8.27
C VAL A 205 -10.43 3.25 9.54
N PRO A 206 -9.63 2.19 9.46
CA PRO A 206 -8.82 1.71 10.58
C PRO A 206 -7.75 2.75 10.97
N ASN A 207 -7.66 3.07 12.26
CA ASN A 207 -6.55 3.84 12.83
C ASN A 207 -5.40 2.93 13.29
N THR A 208 -5.75 1.75 13.81
CA THR A 208 -4.80 0.70 14.22
C THR A 208 -4.48 -0.20 13.04
N LEU A 209 -3.22 -0.19 12.59
CA LEU A 209 -2.79 -0.87 11.36
C LEU A 209 -1.60 -1.79 11.61
N PRO A 210 -1.51 -2.91 10.85
CA PRO A 210 -0.40 -3.85 10.95
C PRO A 210 0.86 -3.31 10.26
N VAL A 211 2.01 -3.54 10.88
CA VAL A 211 3.34 -3.47 10.29
C VAL A 211 4.04 -4.81 10.51
N GLN A 212 4.60 -5.40 9.46
CA GLN A 212 5.19 -6.74 9.53
C GLN A 212 6.45 -6.83 8.68
N ILE A 213 7.43 -7.57 9.21
CA ILE A 213 8.62 -7.99 8.47
C ILE A 213 8.64 -9.51 8.46
N VAL A 214 8.83 -10.09 7.27
CA VAL A 214 9.06 -11.53 7.06
C VAL A 214 10.45 -11.69 6.44
N LYS A 215 11.39 -12.26 7.18
CA LYS A 215 12.72 -12.64 6.72
C LYS A 215 12.71 -14.11 6.30
N ILE A 216 13.21 -14.39 5.10
CA ILE A 216 13.38 -15.73 4.53
C ILE A 216 14.82 -15.81 4.01
N GLY A 217 15.72 -16.39 4.81
CA GLY A 217 17.14 -16.41 4.46
C GLY A 217 17.72 -15.01 4.30
N GLN A 218 18.26 -14.72 3.12
CA GLN A 218 18.80 -13.41 2.71
C GLN A 218 17.76 -12.45 2.08
N LEU A 219 16.50 -12.87 1.94
CA LEU A 219 15.40 -12.00 1.51
C LEU A 219 14.59 -11.52 2.72
N ALA A 220 14.10 -10.28 2.67
CA ALA A 220 13.00 -9.83 3.53
C ALA A 220 11.83 -9.27 2.73
N ILE A 221 10.63 -9.40 3.28
CA ILE A 221 9.40 -8.81 2.78
C ILE A 221 8.91 -7.84 3.85
N ALA A 222 8.79 -6.56 3.50
CA ALA A 222 8.15 -5.56 4.33
C ALA A 222 6.69 -5.39 3.89
N VAL A 223 5.77 -5.71 4.80
CA VAL A 223 4.34 -5.64 4.56
C VAL A 223 3.84 -4.24 4.88
N ASN A 224 3.13 -3.61 3.94
CA ASN A 224 2.70 -2.22 4.07
C ASN A 224 1.42 -1.91 3.29
N PHE A 225 1.06 -0.62 3.26
CA PHE A 225 -0.09 -0.08 2.54
C PHE A 225 0.23 0.20 1.07
N GLU A 226 -0.73 0.76 0.34
CA GLU A 226 -0.55 1.12 -1.06
C GLU A 226 0.46 2.25 -1.22
N THR A 227 1.68 1.91 -1.63
CA THR A 227 2.83 2.82 -1.51
C THR A 227 3.26 3.32 -2.87
N THR A 228 3.51 4.62 -3.02
CA THR A 228 4.07 5.20 -4.25
C THR A 228 5.46 4.68 -4.55
N THR A 229 5.90 4.88 -5.78
CA THR A 229 7.19 4.40 -6.27
C THR A 229 8.32 4.85 -5.36
N MET A 230 8.33 6.12 -4.94
CA MET A 230 9.43 6.66 -4.13
C MET A 230 9.32 6.38 -2.64
N ALA A 231 8.11 6.39 -2.10
CA ALA A 231 7.89 5.91 -0.74
C ALA A 231 8.36 4.47 -0.58
N GLY A 232 8.09 3.61 -1.56
CA GLY A 232 8.52 2.21 -1.55
C GLY A 232 10.03 2.02 -1.64
N ARG A 233 10.71 2.81 -2.49
CA ARG A 233 12.19 2.81 -2.55
C ARG A 233 12.81 3.21 -1.20
N ARG A 234 12.24 4.23 -0.53
CA ARG A 234 12.70 4.67 0.79
C ARG A 234 12.50 3.58 1.85
N ILE A 235 11.34 2.91 1.88
CA ILE A 235 11.08 1.78 2.80
C ILE A 235 12.08 0.65 2.55
N ARG A 236 12.25 0.20 1.30
CA ARG A 236 13.21 -0.88 0.97
C ARG A 236 14.63 -0.54 1.44
N ASN A 237 15.09 0.69 1.22
CA ASN A 237 16.42 1.12 1.64
C ASN A 237 16.60 1.11 3.15
N THR A 238 15.60 1.62 3.90
CA THR A 238 15.60 1.56 5.36
C THR A 238 15.69 0.13 5.85
N ILE A 239 14.78 -0.75 5.40
CA ILE A 239 14.72 -2.12 5.91
C ILE A 239 15.92 -2.97 5.48
N LYS A 240 16.45 -2.73 4.28
CA LYS A 240 17.70 -3.39 3.84
C LYS A 240 18.88 -3.01 4.75
N THR A 241 18.93 -1.75 5.21
CA THR A 241 19.96 -1.29 6.15
C THR A 241 19.79 -1.94 7.52
N GLU A 242 18.57 -1.93 8.06
CA GLU A 242 18.28 -2.48 9.40
C GLU A 242 18.52 -3.99 9.48
N LEU A 243 18.23 -4.73 8.42
CA LEU A 243 18.36 -6.20 8.41
C LEU A 243 19.72 -6.69 7.86
N ALA A 244 20.64 -5.79 7.52
CA ALA A 244 21.93 -6.15 6.92
C ALA A 244 22.76 -7.08 7.83
N SER A 245 22.78 -6.81 9.15
CA SER A 245 23.48 -7.65 10.13
C SER A 245 22.86 -9.05 10.30
N ALA A 246 21.59 -9.21 9.91
CA ALA A 246 20.90 -10.50 9.88
C ALA A 246 21.08 -11.24 8.53
N GLY A 247 21.97 -10.75 7.66
CA GLY A 247 22.29 -11.37 6.37
C GLY A 247 21.29 -11.08 5.25
N VAL A 248 20.39 -10.11 5.43
CA VAL A 248 19.46 -9.72 4.36
C VAL A 248 20.19 -8.90 3.30
N THR A 249 20.12 -9.36 2.06
CA THR A 249 20.68 -8.69 0.88
C THR A 249 19.59 -8.08 0.01
N GLU A 250 18.36 -8.58 0.07
CA GLU A 250 17.25 -8.08 -0.74
C GLU A 250 15.99 -7.85 0.08
N VAL A 251 15.27 -6.79 -0.27
CA VAL A 251 13.98 -6.44 0.36
C VAL A 251 12.94 -6.21 -0.71
N GLU A 252 11.82 -6.91 -0.59
CA GLU A 252 10.61 -6.67 -1.34
C GLU A 252 9.51 -6.06 -0.48
N LEU A 253 8.53 -5.45 -1.13
CA LEU A 253 7.35 -4.92 -0.47
C LEU A 253 6.15 -5.79 -0.81
N ALA A 254 5.36 -6.15 0.20
CA ALA A 254 4.03 -6.69 0.02
C ALA A 254 3.03 -5.60 0.40
N ALA A 255 2.60 -4.82 -0.59
CA ALA A 255 1.64 -3.75 -0.39
C ALA A 255 0.21 -4.31 -0.33
N ILE A 256 -0.71 -3.53 0.26
CA ILE A 256 -2.15 -3.85 0.33
C ILE A 256 -2.37 -5.21 1.01
N SER A 257 -1.59 -5.47 2.05
CA SER A 257 -1.53 -6.75 2.74
C SER A 257 -1.88 -6.56 4.21
N ASN A 258 -2.57 -7.55 4.80
CA ASN A 258 -3.14 -7.56 6.16
C ASN A 258 -4.26 -6.53 6.44
N ALA A 259 -4.15 -5.28 5.96
CA ALA A 259 -5.18 -4.25 6.08
C ALA A 259 -5.05 -3.21 4.95
N TYR A 260 -6.07 -2.35 4.79
CA TYR A 260 -6.04 -1.25 3.83
C TYR A 260 -6.26 0.10 4.51
N ALA A 261 -5.36 1.05 4.23
CA ALA A 261 -5.39 2.41 4.76
C ALA A 261 -5.08 3.44 3.67
N GLN A 262 -5.58 3.17 2.45
CA GLN A 262 -5.28 3.96 1.27
C GLN A 262 -3.77 4.09 1.03
N TYR A 263 -3.31 5.29 0.62
CA TYR A 263 -2.00 5.49 0.04
C TYR A 263 -0.93 5.88 1.06
N VAL A 264 0.32 5.63 0.71
CA VAL A 264 1.53 6.15 1.36
C VAL A 264 2.35 6.87 0.31
N THR A 265 2.44 8.18 0.44
CA THR A 265 3.29 9.05 -0.36
C THR A 265 4.54 9.47 0.40
N THR A 266 5.57 9.90 -0.32
CA THR A 266 6.62 10.73 0.30
C THR A 266 6.05 12.06 0.76
N LYS A 267 6.75 12.76 1.66
CA LYS A 267 6.30 14.10 2.10
C LYS A 267 6.26 15.08 0.92
N GLU A 268 7.18 14.94 -0.01
CA GLU A 268 7.29 15.75 -1.21
C GLU A 268 6.11 15.53 -2.16
N GLU A 269 5.75 14.26 -2.42
CA GLU A 269 4.55 13.88 -3.16
C GLU A 269 3.27 14.32 -2.42
N TYR A 270 3.21 14.14 -1.10
CA TYR A 270 2.08 14.57 -0.28
C TYR A 270 1.78 16.06 -0.47
N LEU A 271 2.80 16.91 -0.52
CA LEU A 271 2.63 18.35 -0.62
C LEU A 271 2.05 18.79 -1.97
N THR A 272 2.14 17.98 -3.03
CA THR A 272 1.50 18.28 -4.32
C THR A 272 -0.01 18.05 -4.27
N GLN A 273 -0.48 17.13 -3.42
CA GLN A 273 -1.88 16.73 -3.29
C GLN A 273 -2.51 16.27 -4.62
N ASN A 274 -1.81 15.44 -5.40
CA ASN A 274 -2.48 14.54 -6.36
C ASN A 274 -3.35 13.52 -5.62
N TYR A 275 -3.99 12.59 -6.34
CA TYR A 275 -4.89 11.61 -5.73
C TYR A 275 -4.25 10.85 -4.56
N GLU A 276 -3.02 10.36 -4.71
CA GLU A 276 -2.30 9.58 -3.71
C GLU A 276 -1.97 10.43 -2.47
N GLY A 277 -1.60 11.70 -2.68
CA GLY A 277 -1.32 12.65 -1.60
C GLY A 277 -2.58 13.02 -0.81
N ALA A 278 -3.71 13.20 -1.51
CA ALA A 278 -5.01 13.41 -0.88
C ALA A 278 -5.48 12.17 -0.10
N SER A 279 -5.08 10.99 -0.56
CA SER A 279 -5.42 9.68 0.00
C SER A 279 -4.39 9.16 1.02
N THR A 280 -3.32 9.92 1.30
CA THR A 280 -2.37 9.63 2.38
C THR A 280 -2.96 10.09 3.71
N LEU A 281 -3.66 9.18 4.39
CA LEU A 281 -4.61 9.51 5.46
C LEU A 281 -4.02 10.22 6.67
N PHE A 282 -2.84 9.80 7.14
CA PHE A 282 -2.28 10.19 8.45
C PHE A 282 -1.31 11.38 8.36
N GLY A 283 -1.43 12.17 7.28
CA GLY A 283 -0.71 13.43 7.09
C GLY A 283 0.68 13.27 6.48
N PRO A 284 1.43 14.39 6.36
CA PRO A 284 2.70 14.45 5.62
C PRO A 284 3.82 13.57 6.22
N ASN A 285 3.65 13.11 7.45
CA ASN A 285 4.61 12.32 8.20
C ASN A 285 4.33 10.81 8.15
N GLN A 286 3.28 10.37 7.43
CA GLN A 286 2.86 8.97 7.40
C GLN A 286 3.98 8.02 6.93
N LEU A 287 4.72 8.36 5.87
CA LEU A 287 5.85 7.53 5.42
C LEU A 287 6.95 7.40 6.49
N ALA A 288 7.29 8.50 7.16
CA ALA A 288 8.31 8.48 8.21
C ALA A 288 7.88 7.59 9.38
N ALA A 289 6.60 7.62 9.75
CA ALA A 289 6.04 6.72 10.75
C ALA A 289 6.09 5.25 10.29
N VAL A 290 5.73 4.96 9.02
CA VAL A 290 5.85 3.60 8.47
C VAL A 290 7.29 3.10 8.52
N GLN A 291 8.27 3.91 8.11
CA GLN A 291 9.69 3.53 8.17
C GLN A 291 10.15 3.30 9.61
N GLN A 292 9.80 4.19 10.54
CA GLN A 292 10.15 4.05 11.96
C GLN A 292 9.59 2.75 12.57
N GLU A 293 8.32 2.45 12.31
CA GLU A 293 7.66 1.29 12.91
C GLU A 293 8.12 -0.03 12.26
N LEU A 294 8.41 -0.03 10.95
CA LEU A 294 9.06 -1.17 10.31
C LEU A 294 10.50 -1.36 10.81
N THR A 295 11.27 -0.30 11.08
CA THR A 295 12.59 -0.39 11.73
C THR A 295 12.48 -1.00 13.12
N ARG A 296 11.47 -0.61 13.91
CA ARG A 296 11.21 -1.21 15.24
C ARG A 296 10.94 -2.71 15.14
N VAL A 297 10.10 -3.13 14.19
CA VAL A 297 9.85 -4.57 13.94
C VAL A 297 11.12 -5.27 13.46
N ALA A 298 11.87 -4.65 12.54
CA ALA A 298 13.11 -5.20 12.00
C ALA A 298 14.14 -5.49 13.12
N ALA A 299 14.27 -4.62 14.13
CA ALA A 299 15.16 -4.85 15.25
C ALA A 299 14.87 -6.18 15.99
N SER A 300 13.59 -6.52 16.19
CA SER A 300 13.18 -7.80 16.79
C SER A 300 13.37 -9.02 15.87
N VAL A 301 13.49 -8.80 14.55
CA VAL A 301 13.83 -9.84 13.58
C VAL A 301 15.33 -10.11 13.56
N VAL A 302 16.15 -9.06 13.75
CA VAL A 302 17.62 -9.18 13.86
C VAL A 302 17.99 -9.88 15.15
N ASP A 303 17.39 -9.49 16.27
CA ASP A 303 17.73 -9.98 17.59
C ASP A 303 16.46 -10.40 18.36
N PRO A 304 16.25 -11.71 18.60
CA PRO A 304 15.08 -12.20 19.32
C PRO A 304 15.04 -11.78 20.80
N SER A 305 16.14 -11.26 21.36
CA SER A 305 16.16 -10.70 22.72
C SER A 305 15.56 -9.29 22.77
N VAL A 306 15.41 -8.60 21.64
CA VAL A 306 14.73 -7.31 21.56
C VAL A 306 13.23 -7.55 21.62
N PRO A 307 12.54 -7.15 22.70
CA PRO A 307 11.11 -7.37 22.83
C PRO A 307 10.36 -6.54 21.79
N LEU A 308 9.41 -7.17 21.09
CA LEU A 308 8.49 -6.47 20.22
C LEU A 308 7.15 -6.30 20.94
N ASP A 309 6.79 -5.05 21.20
CA ASP A 309 5.40 -4.73 21.57
C ASP A 309 4.48 -5.02 20.38
N VAL A 310 3.51 -5.92 20.58
CA VAL A 310 2.50 -6.31 19.59
C VAL A 310 1.53 -5.14 19.34
N GLY A 311 1.44 -4.18 20.27
CA GLY A 311 0.64 -2.97 20.12
C GLY A 311 -0.86 -3.19 20.37
N PRO A 312 -1.70 -2.16 20.12
CA PRO A 312 -3.12 -2.20 20.44
C PRO A 312 -3.88 -3.21 19.60
N THR A 313 -4.90 -3.83 20.19
CA THR A 313 -5.83 -4.72 19.47
C THR A 313 -6.61 -3.93 18.40
N PRO A 314 -6.61 -4.37 17.13
CA PRO A 314 -7.42 -3.74 16.09
C PRO A 314 -8.90 -3.76 16.43
N MET A 315 -9.60 -2.71 15.99
CA MET A 315 -11.05 -2.60 16.15
C MET A 315 -11.76 -3.84 15.61
N GLN A 316 -12.58 -4.46 16.44
CA GLN A 316 -13.45 -5.56 16.05
C GLN A 316 -14.83 -4.99 15.70
N ILE A 317 -15.24 -5.18 14.45
CA ILE A 317 -16.55 -4.74 13.96
C ILE A 317 -17.51 -5.92 14.01
N ASP A 318 -18.64 -5.75 14.70
CA ASP A 318 -19.74 -6.71 14.64
C ASP A 318 -20.36 -6.69 13.24
N ARG A 319 -20.10 -7.75 12.46
CA ARG A 319 -20.60 -7.89 11.09
C ARG A 319 -22.12 -7.89 11.02
N THR A 320 -22.82 -8.29 12.09
CA THR A 320 -24.28 -8.31 12.14
C THR A 320 -24.90 -6.91 12.30
N SER A 321 -24.11 -5.95 12.78
CA SER A 321 -24.51 -4.54 12.89
C SER A 321 -24.28 -3.73 11.60
N LEU A 322 -23.67 -4.33 10.58
CA LEU A 322 -23.35 -3.65 9.33
C LEU A 322 -24.62 -3.41 8.51
N ILE A 323 -24.79 -2.17 8.06
CA ILE A 323 -25.88 -1.79 7.18
C ILE A 323 -25.52 -2.15 5.74
N THR A 324 -26.42 -2.85 5.05
CA THR A 324 -26.35 -3.06 3.60
C THR A 324 -27.57 -2.47 2.92
N MET A 325 -27.34 -1.71 1.86
CA MET A 325 -28.39 -1.19 0.98
C MET A 325 -28.47 -1.99 -0.33
N GLN A 326 -27.62 -3.02 -0.48
CA GLN A 326 -27.63 -3.91 -1.63
C GLN A 326 -28.82 -4.86 -1.50
N THR A 327 -29.73 -4.84 -2.47
CA THR A 327 -30.86 -5.78 -2.51
C THR A 327 -30.36 -7.21 -2.65
N GLY A 328 -31.02 -8.13 -1.94
CA GLY A 328 -30.84 -9.57 -2.12
C GLY A 328 -31.51 -10.10 -3.39
N VAL A 329 -31.62 -11.43 -3.46
CA VAL A 329 -32.37 -12.15 -4.51
C VAL A 329 -33.87 -12.10 -4.20
#